data_AF-A0AAE0K6J3-F1
#
_entry.id   AF-A0AAE0K6J3-F1
#
_cell.length_a   1.000
_cell.length_b   1.000
_cell.length_c   1.000
_cell.angle_alpha   90.00
_cell.angle_beta   90.00
_cell.angle_gamma   90.00
#
_symmetry.space_group_name_H-M   'P 1'
#
loop_
_entity.id
_entity.type
_entity.pdbx_description
1 polymer ?
#
loop_
_entity_poly.entity_id
_entity_poly.type
_entity_poly.pdbx_seq_one_letter_code
_entity_poly.pdbx_strand_id
1 'polypeptide(L)'
;NSPDDGEEPQWLLACPFHKRDPVKYGIQHGNSGNGKKHRYRACMGPGFKSVQRLKEHLKRVHSPVQCERCYEVFPGTDRATCLTKLAEHRIMDVSCPKLEDSSKKEGISEAQWAALDKQNRKKNQEIHRVEKWFEIWDVVFPGVERPKSPWHDIAVPYGAASSSPSRDGEDFAKLFINILDHKHQQGDIDFPENAQMFRDRLENVVKQTFKAYISLHGKLSPDTTSSSESQ
;
A
#
# COMPACT_ATOMS: atom_id res chain seq x y z
N ASN A 1 -7.05 27.44 -21.79
CA ASN A 1 -7.03 27.60 -20.33
C ASN A 1 -8.00 26.56 -19.78
N SER A 2 -7.52 25.34 -19.55
CA SER A 2 -8.38 24.24 -19.06
C SER A 2 -8.45 24.32 -17.54
N PRO A 3 -9.62 24.08 -16.94
CA PRO A 3 -9.81 24.24 -15.52
C PRO A 3 -9.06 23.14 -14.77
N ASP A 4 -8.43 23.56 -13.69
CA ASP A 4 -7.83 22.79 -12.61
C ASP A 4 -8.87 21.82 -12.04
N ASP A 5 -8.92 20.59 -12.58
CA ASP A 5 -9.67 19.49 -12.00
C ASP A 5 -8.98 19.11 -10.69
N GLY A 6 -9.58 19.49 -9.57
CA GLY A 6 -9.16 19.06 -8.24
C GLY A 6 -9.14 17.53 -8.17
N GLU A 7 -7.95 16.93 -8.29
CA GLU A 7 -7.75 15.51 -8.03
C GLU A 7 -8.05 15.26 -6.54
N GLU A 8 -9.25 14.73 -6.25
CA GLU A 8 -9.54 14.16 -4.93
C GLU A 8 -8.42 13.17 -4.55
N PRO A 9 -8.03 13.09 -3.25
CA PRO A 9 -7.05 12.12 -2.79
C PRO A 9 -7.54 10.69 -3.07
N GLN A 10 -7.16 10.14 -4.21
CA GLN A 10 -7.51 8.77 -4.57
C GLN A 10 -6.74 7.84 -3.64
N TRP A 11 -7.42 7.21 -2.69
CA TRP A 11 -6.80 6.18 -1.87
C TRP A 11 -6.30 5.05 -2.78
N LEU A 12 -4.97 4.87 -2.80
CA LEU A 12 -4.29 3.90 -3.64
C LEU A 12 -4.09 2.60 -2.87
N LEU A 13 -4.29 1.47 -3.53
CA LEU A 13 -4.07 0.16 -2.92
C LEU A 13 -2.58 -0.06 -2.69
N ALA A 14 -2.23 -0.68 -1.56
CA ALA A 14 -0.86 -1.10 -1.27
C ALA A 14 -0.49 -2.39 -2.01
N CYS A 15 0.81 -2.63 -2.19
CA CYS A 15 1.30 -3.96 -2.50
C CYS A 15 1.17 -4.87 -1.25
N PRO A 16 0.48 -6.03 -1.32
CA PRO A 16 0.35 -6.95 -0.19
C PRO A 16 1.70 -7.42 0.38
N PHE A 17 2.69 -7.68 -0.47
CA PHE A 17 4.01 -8.12 -0.04
C PHE A 17 4.75 -7.05 0.75
N HIS A 18 4.73 -5.79 0.29
CA HIS A 18 5.27 -4.67 1.06
C HIS A 18 4.50 -4.44 2.35
N LYS A 19 3.16 -4.57 2.33
CA LYS A 19 2.34 -4.41 3.53
C LYS A 19 2.65 -5.47 4.60
N ARG A 20 3.00 -6.70 4.18
CA ARG A 20 3.40 -7.79 5.07
C ARG A 20 4.84 -7.66 5.58
N ASP A 21 5.76 -7.32 4.70
CA ASP A 21 7.19 -7.24 5.01
C ASP A 21 7.83 -6.03 4.28
N PRO A 22 7.73 -4.84 4.89
CA PRO A 22 8.30 -3.62 4.33
C PRO A 22 9.84 -3.68 4.22
N VAL A 23 10.50 -4.47 5.07
CA VAL A 23 11.97 -4.58 5.09
C VAL A 23 12.48 -5.35 3.88
N LYS A 24 11.80 -6.46 3.52
CA LYS A 24 12.15 -7.28 2.35
C LYS A 24 11.74 -6.62 1.03
N TYR A 25 10.55 -6.01 0.98
CA TYR A 25 9.96 -5.49 -0.25
C TYR A 25 10.07 -3.96 -0.39
N GLY A 26 10.78 -3.29 0.51
CA GLY A 26 11.12 -1.88 0.44
C GLY A 26 12.39 -1.60 -0.38
N ILE A 27 12.64 -0.32 -0.64
CA ILE A 27 13.94 0.17 -1.10
C ILE A 27 14.80 0.35 0.15
N GLN A 28 15.79 -0.51 0.37
CA GLN A 28 16.80 -0.26 1.39
C GLN A 28 17.62 0.96 0.93
N HIS A 29 17.52 2.07 1.67
CA HIS A 29 18.32 3.28 1.45
C HIS A 29 19.78 2.97 1.83
N GLY A 30 20.50 2.34 0.91
CA GLY A 30 21.92 2.04 1.08
C GLY A 30 22.42 1.18 -0.07
N ASN A 31 23.07 1.82 -1.05
CA ASN A 31 23.82 1.22 -2.17
C ASN A 31 23.11 0.99 -3.52
N SER A 32 22.27 1.92 -4.00
CA SER A 32 22.13 2.10 -5.46
C SER A 32 23.16 3.11 -6.00
N GLY A 33 24.45 2.80 -5.81
CA GLY A 33 25.55 3.46 -6.53
C GLY A 33 25.59 3.09 -8.03
N ASN A 34 24.76 2.14 -8.46
CA ASN A 34 24.53 1.81 -9.86
C ASN A 34 23.03 1.97 -10.13
N GLY A 35 22.65 2.86 -11.05
CA GLY A 35 21.27 3.26 -11.38
C GLY A 35 20.31 2.18 -11.89
N LYS A 36 20.48 0.90 -11.51
CA LYS A 36 19.52 -0.17 -11.75
C LYS A 36 18.32 -0.01 -10.81
N LYS A 37 17.14 0.19 -11.41
CA LYS A 37 15.85 0.24 -10.69
C LYS A 37 15.63 -1.07 -9.93
N HIS A 38 15.52 -1.02 -8.60
CA HIS A 38 15.20 -2.18 -7.77
C HIS A 38 13.84 -2.77 -8.17
N ARG A 39 13.74 -4.10 -8.29
CA ARG A 39 12.52 -4.77 -8.78
C ARG A 39 11.29 -4.51 -7.90
N TYR A 40 11.51 -4.31 -6.59
CA TYR A 40 10.45 -4.02 -5.62
C TYR A 40 10.16 -2.52 -5.45
N ARG A 41 10.74 -1.64 -6.28
CA ARG A 41 10.49 -0.19 -6.22
C ARG A 41 8.99 0.15 -6.25
N ALA A 42 8.23 -0.53 -7.11
CA ALA A 42 6.78 -0.33 -7.23
C ALA A 42 5.99 -0.91 -6.05
N CYS A 43 6.57 -1.80 -5.24
CA CYS A 43 5.92 -2.34 -4.05
C CYS A 43 5.80 -1.26 -2.96
N MET A 44 6.82 -0.41 -2.84
CA MET A 44 6.90 0.69 -1.87
C MET A 44 6.01 1.88 -2.24
N GLY A 45 5.72 2.14 -3.51
CA GLY A 45 4.91 3.30 -3.89
C GLY A 45 4.92 3.59 -5.40
N PRO A 46 4.00 4.43 -5.89
CA PRO A 46 3.02 5.25 -5.15
C PRO A 46 1.72 4.52 -4.76
N GLY A 47 1.63 3.20 -4.95
CA GLY A 47 0.39 2.44 -4.78
C GLY A 47 -0.36 2.27 -6.11
N PHE A 48 -1.53 1.61 -6.07
CA PHE A 48 -2.27 1.21 -7.26
C PHE A 48 -3.68 1.78 -7.29
N LYS A 49 -4.04 2.45 -8.39
CA LYS A 49 -5.37 3.07 -8.59
C LYS A 49 -6.50 2.04 -8.67
N SER A 50 -6.21 0.83 -9.14
CA SER A 50 -7.19 -0.24 -9.39
C SER A 50 -6.67 -1.62 -9.03
N VAL A 51 -7.59 -2.58 -8.82
CA VAL A 51 -7.25 -3.99 -8.55
C VAL A 51 -6.50 -4.60 -9.74
N GLN A 52 -6.88 -4.22 -10.96
CA GLN A 52 -6.21 -4.69 -12.18
C GLN A 52 -4.74 -4.27 -12.23
N ARG A 53 -4.42 -3.01 -11.90
CA ARG A 53 -3.04 -2.51 -11.85
C ARG A 53 -2.22 -3.22 -10.77
N LEU A 54 -2.84 -3.50 -9.63
CA LEU A 54 -2.22 -4.29 -8.56
C LEU A 54 -1.90 -5.72 -9.03
N LYS A 55 -2.84 -6.41 -9.70
CA LYS A 55 -2.61 -7.76 -10.24
C LYS A 55 -1.51 -7.78 -11.29
N GLU A 56 -1.48 -6.81 -12.20
CA GLU A 56 -0.40 -6.67 -13.18
C GLU A 56 0.97 -6.52 -12.50
N HIS A 57 1.03 -5.70 -11.45
CA HIS A 57 2.23 -5.54 -10.64
C HIS A 57 2.63 -6.86 -9.97
N LEU A 58 1.70 -7.53 -9.28
CA LEU A 58 1.94 -8.81 -8.63
C LEU A 58 2.46 -9.85 -9.63
N LYS A 59 1.90 -9.90 -10.84
CA LYS A 59 2.32 -10.83 -11.90
C LYS A 59 3.74 -10.57 -12.40
N ARG A 60 4.17 -9.32 -12.43
CA ARG A 60 5.52 -8.95 -12.89
C ARG A 60 6.58 -9.09 -11.81
N VAL A 61 6.26 -8.70 -10.58
CA VAL A 61 7.24 -8.52 -9.50
C VAL A 61 7.24 -9.69 -8.52
N HIS A 62 6.07 -10.30 -8.31
CA HIS A 62 5.86 -11.37 -7.33
C HIS A 62 5.48 -12.71 -7.99
N SER A 63 5.88 -12.93 -9.24
CA SER A 63 5.80 -14.24 -9.91
C SER A 63 7.15 -14.62 -10.52
N PRO A 64 8.22 -14.74 -9.71
CA PRO A 64 9.52 -15.14 -10.19
C PRO A 64 9.44 -16.51 -10.86
N VAL A 65 10.27 -16.73 -11.88
CA VAL A 65 10.45 -18.07 -12.43
C VAL A 65 11.28 -18.85 -11.41
N GLN A 66 10.66 -19.83 -10.75
CA GLN A 66 11.23 -20.53 -9.61
C GLN A 66 11.03 -22.04 -9.75
N CYS A 67 12.01 -22.84 -9.32
CA CYS A 67 11.88 -24.29 -9.23
C CYS A 67 11.00 -24.70 -8.05
N GLU A 68 10.09 -25.66 -8.26
CA GLU A 68 9.18 -26.14 -7.22
C GLU A 68 9.83 -27.12 -6.23
N ARG A 69 11.02 -27.64 -6.56
CA ARG A 69 11.78 -28.58 -5.71
C ARG A 69 12.76 -27.85 -4.80
N CYS A 70 13.67 -27.08 -5.39
CA CYS A 70 14.74 -26.41 -4.66
C CYS A 70 14.48 -24.93 -4.36
N TYR A 71 13.36 -24.37 -4.85
CA TYR A 71 13.03 -22.94 -4.71
C TYR A 71 14.07 -21.98 -5.31
N GLU A 72 14.94 -22.46 -6.21
CA GLU A 72 15.88 -21.62 -6.93
C GLU A 72 15.14 -20.69 -7.90
N VAL A 73 15.44 -19.39 -7.83
CA VAL A 73 14.86 -18.36 -8.70
C VAL A 73 15.80 -18.10 -9.88
N PHE A 74 15.25 -18.09 -11.09
CA PHE A 74 15.99 -17.89 -12.34
C PHE A 74 15.81 -16.44 -12.82
N PRO A 75 16.80 -15.55 -12.60
CA PRO A 75 16.72 -14.16 -13.06
C PRO A 75 17.07 -14.03 -14.55
N GLY A 76 16.49 -13.03 -15.20
CA GLY A 76 16.72 -12.72 -16.60
C GLY A 76 16.01 -11.43 -17.03
N THR A 77 16.38 -10.94 -18.22
CA THR A 77 15.80 -9.74 -18.83
C THR A 77 14.40 -10.01 -19.37
N ASP A 78 14.15 -11.23 -19.85
CA ASP A 78 12.88 -11.68 -20.39
C ASP A 78 12.45 -12.99 -19.71
N ARG A 79 11.13 -13.18 -19.58
CA ARG A 79 10.57 -14.36 -18.90
C ARG A 79 10.84 -15.67 -19.66
N ALA A 80 10.93 -15.62 -20.99
CA ALA A 80 11.13 -16.82 -21.80
C ALA A 80 12.51 -17.45 -21.52
N THR A 81 13.56 -16.64 -21.49
CA THR A 81 14.92 -17.07 -21.11
C THR A 81 14.94 -17.66 -19.70
N CYS A 82 14.23 -17.05 -18.74
CA CYS A 82 14.13 -17.62 -17.39
C CYS A 82 13.46 -18.99 -17.38
N LEU A 83 12.40 -19.18 -18.17
CA LEU A 83 11.71 -20.47 -18.31
C LEU A 83 12.58 -21.52 -18.97
N THR A 84 13.38 -21.16 -19.97
CA THR A 84 14.35 -22.07 -20.59
C THR A 84 15.38 -22.54 -19.56
N LYS A 85 15.95 -21.63 -18.76
CA LYS A 85 16.89 -22.00 -17.68
C LYS A 85 16.25 -22.92 -16.63
N LEU A 86 14.99 -22.67 -16.28
CA LEU A 86 14.25 -23.56 -15.39
C LEU A 86 14.03 -24.94 -16.03
N ALA A 87 13.73 -25.01 -17.32
CA ALA A 87 13.58 -26.27 -18.04
C ALA A 87 14.90 -27.05 -18.08
N GLU A 88 16.01 -26.38 -18.41
CA GLU A 88 17.37 -26.95 -18.36
C GLU A 88 17.71 -27.50 -16.98
N HIS A 89 17.45 -26.72 -15.93
CA HIS A 89 17.63 -27.15 -14.54
C HIS A 89 16.82 -28.41 -14.19
N ARG A 90 15.58 -28.51 -14.71
CA ARG A 90 14.70 -29.66 -14.43
C ARG A 90 15.15 -30.95 -15.12
N ILE A 91 15.92 -30.87 -16.20
CA ILE A 91 16.38 -32.03 -16.98
C ILE A 91 17.84 -32.42 -16.70
N MET A 92 18.50 -31.74 -15.75
CA MET A 92 19.85 -32.11 -15.31
C MET A 92 19.90 -33.56 -14.84
N ASP A 93 20.97 -34.27 -15.18
CA ASP A 93 21.18 -35.69 -14.84
C ASP A 93 21.08 -35.94 -13.33
N VAL A 94 21.60 -34.99 -12.54
CA VAL A 94 21.39 -34.94 -11.10
C VAL A 94 20.18 -34.06 -10.79
N SER A 95 19.11 -34.69 -10.30
CA SER A 95 17.92 -33.99 -9.80
C SER A 95 18.27 -33.03 -8.65
N CYS A 96 17.71 -31.82 -8.69
CA CYS A 96 17.86 -30.86 -7.61
C CYS A 96 17.20 -31.33 -6.29
N PRO A 97 17.73 -30.91 -5.13
CA PRO A 97 17.20 -31.31 -3.83
C PRO A 97 15.76 -30.79 -3.67
N LYS A 98 14.89 -31.66 -3.16
CA LYS A 98 13.55 -31.25 -2.73
C LYS A 98 13.67 -30.65 -1.33
N LEU A 99 13.43 -29.35 -1.20
CA LEU A 99 13.39 -28.67 0.08
C LEU A 99 11.99 -28.79 0.66
N GLU A 100 11.88 -29.27 1.90
CA GLU A 100 10.60 -29.29 2.63
C GLU A 100 10.24 -27.91 3.19
N ASP A 101 11.25 -27.07 3.43
CA ASP A 101 11.07 -25.72 3.92
C ASP A 101 10.54 -24.79 2.83
N SER A 102 9.22 -24.58 2.85
CA SER A 102 8.51 -23.66 1.96
C SER A 102 8.79 -22.17 2.22
N SER A 103 9.54 -21.80 3.27
CA SER A 103 9.90 -20.41 3.56
C SER A 103 10.72 -19.76 2.44
N LYS A 104 11.45 -20.57 1.67
CA LYS A 104 12.25 -20.15 0.50
C LYS A 104 11.43 -19.93 -0.76
N LYS A 105 10.17 -20.38 -0.78
CA LYS A 105 9.26 -20.13 -1.90
C LYS A 105 9.01 -18.63 -2.01
N GLU A 106 9.25 -18.08 -3.20
CA GLU A 106 9.09 -16.65 -3.44
C GLU A 106 7.87 -16.37 -4.29
N GLY A 107 7.13 -15.32 -3.93
CA GLY A 107 6.03 -14.82 -4.73
C GLY A 107 4.78 -15.71 -4.70
N ILE A 108 3.96 -15.57 -5.74
CA ILE A 108 2.65 -16.17 -5.90
C ILE A 108 2.79 -17.39 -6.83
N SER A 109 2.36 -18.55 -6.35
CA SER A 109 2.36 -19.77 -7.17
C SER A 109 1.26 -19.79 -8.23
N GLU A 110 1.44 -20.61 -9.26
CA GLU A 110 0.46 -20.81 -10.33
C GLU A 110 -0.93 -21.22 -9.80
N ALA A 111 -0.97 -22.07 -8.75
CA ALA A 111 -2.22 -22.44 -8.09
C ALA A 111 -2.92 -21.24 -7.41
N GLN A 112 -2.15 -20.35 -6.78
CA GLN A 112 -2.68 -19.12 -6.19
C GLN A 112 -3.16 -18.15 -7.27
N TRP A 113 -2.44 -18.02 -8.39
CA TRP A 113 -2.90 -17.24 -9.55
C TRP A 113 -4.22 -17.74 -10.11
N ALA A 114 -4.36 -19.06 -10.28
CA ALA A 114 -5.61 -19.66 -10.73
C ALA A 114 -6.77 -19.36 -9.76
N ALA A 115 -6.51 -19.30 -8.44
CA ALA A 115 -7.52 -18.91 -7.46
C ALA A 115 -7.91 -17.42 -7.57
N LEU A 116 -6.92 -16.52 -7.72
CA LEU A 116 -7.13 -15.08 -7.92
C LEU A 116 -7.95 -14.76 -9.19
N ASP A 117 -7.75 -15.53 -10.26
CA ASP A 117 -8.47 -15.36 -11.51
C ASP A 117 -9.91 -15.88 -11.43
N LYS A 118 -10.15 -16.97 -10.69
CA LYS A 118 -11.51 -17.51 -10.47
C LYS A 118 -12.40 -16.55 -9.67
N GLN A 119 -11.85 -15.89 -8.66
CA GLN A 119 -12.59 -14.92 -7.82
C GLN A 119 -12.99 -13.65 -8.59
N ASN A 120 -12.36 -13.39 -9.74
CA ASN A 120 -12.52 -12.18 -10.52
C ASN A 120 -13.87 -12.06 -11.24
N ARG A 121 -14.58 -13.18 -11.43
CA ARG A 121 -15.77 -13.25 -12.29
C ARG A 121 -17.08 -12.86 -11.61
N LYS A 122 -17.07 -12.58 -10.29
CA LYS A 122 -18.31 -12.54 -9.49
C LYS A 122 -18.85 -11.13 -9.16
N LYS A 123 -18.02 -10.07 -9.19
CA LYS A 123 -18.42 -8.69 -8.80
C LYS A 123 -17.61 -7.64 -9.57
N ASN A 124 -18.13 -6.41 -9.66
CA ASN A 124 -17.39 -5.26 -10.19
C ASN A 124 -16.19 -4.96 -9.27
N GLN A 125 -14.97 -5.10 -9.82
CA GLN A 125 -13.72 -5.03 -9.05
C GLN A 125 -13.45 -3.64 -8.45
N GLU A 126 -13.86 -2.58 -9.13
CA GLU A 126 -13.52 -1.21 -8.70
C GLU A 126 -14.44 -0.72 -7.59
N ILE A 127 -15.73 -1.08 -7.65
CA ILE A 127 -16.68 -0.82 -6.57
C ILE A 127 -16.26 -1.56 -5.29
N HIS A 128 -15.82 -2.81 -5.45
CA HIS A 128 -15.41 -3.68 -4.35
C HIS A 128 -13.88 -3.75 -4.17
N ARG A 129 -13.13 -2.70 -4.53
CA ARG A 129 -11.66 -2.73 -4.56
C ARG A 129 -11.01 -3.12 -3.23
N VAL A 130 -11.62 -2.72 -2.10
CA VAL A 130 -11.18 -3.09 -0.75
C VAL A 130 -11.39 -4.57 -0.47
N GLU A 131 -12.61 -5.06 -0.70
CA GLU A 131 -12.97 -6.48 -0.53
C GLU A 131 -12.06 -7.36 -1.41
N LYS A 132 -11.85 -6.95 -2.67
CA LYS A 132 -10.96 -7.62 -3.62
C LYS A 132 -9.50 -7.61 -3.19
N TRP A 133 -9.04 -6.54 -2.57
CA TRP A 133 -7.69 -6.50 -2.01
C TRP A 133 -7.51 -7.52 -0.88
N PHE A 134 -8.50 -7.65 0.01
CA PHE A 134 -8.45 -8.66 1.07
C PHE A 134 -8.60 -10.09 0.53
N GLU A 135 -9.41 -10.33 -0.50
CA GLU A 135 -9.42 -11.62 -1.20
C GLU A 135 -8.03 -11.97 -1.76
N ILE A 136 -7.33 -10.99 -2.35
CA ILE A 136 -5.94 -11.18 -2.81
C ILE A 136 -5.04 -11.53 -1.63
N TRP A 137 -5.16 -10.82 -0.51
CA TRP A 137 -4.39 -11.09 0.70
C TRP A 137 -4.54 -12.54 1.17
N ASP A 138 -5.78 -13.02 1.30
CA ASP A 138 -6.06 -14.37 1.82
C ASP A 138 -5.49 -15.47 0.92
N VAL A 139 -5.54 -15.27 -0.40
CA VAL A 139 -5.01 -16.23 -1.36
C VAL A 139 -3.48 -16.23 -1.36
N VAL A 140 -2.87 -15.04 -1.27
CA VAL A 140 -1.41 -14.89 -1.31
C VAL A 140 -0.76 -15.30 0.01
N PHE A 141 -1.43 -15.05 1.14
CA PHE A 141 -0.93 -15.30 2.49
C PHE A 141 -1.94 -16.10 3.33
N PRO A 142 -2.20 -17.37 2.98
CA PRO A 142 -3.16 -18.19 3.70
C PRO A 142 -2.76 -18.35 5.17
N GLY A 143 -3.71 -18.09 6.08
CA GLY A 143 -3.49 -18.19 7.53
C GLY A 143 -2.73 -17.01 8.16
N VAL A 144 -2.36 -15.99 7.38
CA VAL A 144 -1.77 -14.75 7.91
C VAL A 144 -2.87 -13.74 8.20
N GLU A 145 -2.84 -13.14 9.39
CA GLU A 145 -3.79 -12.11 9.78
C GLU A 145 -3.83 -10.96 8.76
N ARG A 146 -5.04 -10.48 8.45
CA ARG A 146 -5.22 -9.35 7.54
C ARG A 146 -4.72 -8.06 8.19
N PRO A 147 -4.05 -7.18 7.44
CA PRO A 147 -3.69 -5.87 7.97
C PRO A 147 -4.94 -5.01 8.15
N LYS A 148 -4.83 -3.99 9.01
CA LYS A 148 -5.94 -3.08 9.34
C LYS A 148 -6.45 -2.28 8.12
N SER A 149 -5.62 -2.12 7.09
CA SER A 149 -5.95 -1.29 5.93
C SER A 149 -5.32 -1.84 4.63
N PRO A 150 -6.05 -1.83 3.50
CA PRO A 150 -5.54 -2.20 2.18
C PRO A 150 -4.78 -1.04 1.50
N TRP A 151 -4.82 0.16 2.08
CA TRP A 151 -4.32 1.37 1.46
C TRP A 151 -2.80 1.48 1.59
N HIS A 152 -2.20 2.07 0.56
CA HIS A 152 -0.83 2.53 0.61
C HIS A 152 -0.72 3.59 1.70
N ASP A 153 0.27 3.45 2.58
CA ASP A 153 0.49 4.42 3.64
C ASP A 153 1.01 5.69 2.96
N ILE A 154 0.12 6.67 2.80
CA ILE A 154 0.43 7.97 2.19
C ILE A 154 1.56 8.55 3.03
N ALA A 155 2.79 8.43 2.52
CA ALA A 155 3.88 9.23 3.01
C ALA A 155 3.47 10.66 2.66
N VAL A 156 2.99 11.38 3.68
CA VAL A 156 2.87 12.84 3.63
C VAL A 156 4.20 13.33 3.04
N PRO A 157 4.20 14.17 1.98
CA PRO A 157 5.41 14.56 1.27
C PRO A 157 6.53 14.86 2.27
N TYR A 158 7.71 14.29 2.01
CA TYR A 158 8.89 14.16 2.88
C TYR A 158 9.48 15.47 3.47
N GLY A 159 8.72 16.57 3.50
CA GLY A 159 9.00 17.79 4.26
C GLY A 159 8.07 18.06 5.45
N ALA A 160 6.96 17.32 5.62
CA ALA A 160 6.01 17.56 6.73
C ALA A 160 6.11 16.55 7.90
N ALA A 161 6.73 15.39 7.68
CA ALA A 161 6.80 14.31 8.69
C ALA A 161 8.14 14.25 9.45
N SER A 162 9.10 15.12 9.12
CA SER A 162 10.39 15.23 9.82
C SER A 162 10.37 16.19 11.01
N SER A 163 9.32 17.00 11.16
CA SER A 163 9.04 17.65 12.44
C SER A 163 8.28 16.67 13.32
N SER A 164 8.80 16.37 14.52
CA SER A 164 7.95 15.88 15.60
C SER A 164 6.67 16.72 15.62
N PRO A 165 5.48 16.10 15.75
CA PRO A 165 4.24 16.86 15.81
C PRO A 165 4.42 17.95 16.87
N SER A 166 4.14 19.21 16.50
CA SER A 166 4.15 20.28 17.48
C SER A 166 3.18 19.94 18.60
N ARG A 167 3.39 20.48 19.81
CA ARG A 167 2.45 20.30 20.93
C ARG A 167 1.01 20.61 20.51
N ASP A 168 0.86 21.65 19.70
CA ASP A 168 -0.41 22.05 19.08
C ASP A 168 -1.00 20.97 18.15
N GLY A 169 -0.16 20.31 17.34
CA GLY A 169 -0.58 19.20 16.49
C GLY A 169 -1.02 17.97 17.28
N GLU A 170 -0.33 17.65 18.39
CA GLU A 170 -0.73 16.57 19.29
C GLU A 170 -2.05 16.88 20.02
N ASP A 171 -2.22 18.11 20.48
CA ASP A 171 -3.42 18.55 21.19
C ASP A 171 -4.64 18.58 20.25
N PHE A 172 -4.45 19.03 19.01
CA PHE A 172 -5.49 18.91 17.97
C PHE A 172 -5.85 17.46 17.69
N ALA A 173 -4.86 16.57 17.53
CA ALA A 173 -5.11 15.16 17.24
C ALA A 173 -5.88 14.46 18.38
N LYS A 174 -5.51 14.73 19.64
CA LYS A 174 -6.24 14.22 20.82
C LYS A 174 -7.68 14.74 20.85
N LEU A 175 -7.88 16.04 20.63
CA LEU A 175 -9.23 16.63 20.58
C LEU A 175 -10.07 16.01 19.47
N PHE A 176 -9.49 15.81 18.28
CA PHE A 176 -10.17 15.19 17.15
C PHE A 176 -10.62 13.77 17.47
N ILE A 177 -9.73 12.92 18.00
CA ILE A 177 -10.08 11.53 18.35
C ILE A 177 -11.18 11.49 19.41
N ASN A 178 -11.11 12.34 20.44
CA ASN A 178 -12.15 12.42 21.47
C ASN A 178 -13.51 12.81 20.90
N ILE A 179 -13.56 13.79 20.00
CA ILE A 179 -14.81 14.21 19.34
C ILE A 179 -15.32 13.11 18.40
N LEU A 180 -14.42 12.45 17.67
CA LEU A 180 -14.75 11.34 16.79
C LEU A 180 -15.39 10.18 17.58
N ASP A 181 -14.79 9.77 18.70
CA ASP A 181 -15.30 8.70 19.55
C ASP A 181 -16.67 9.06 20.15
N HIS A 182 -16.83 10.30 20.59
CA HIS A 182 -18.11 10.78 21.10
C HIS A 182 -19.20 10.76 20.02
N LYS A 183 -18.87 11.20 18.80
CA LYS A 183 -19.78 11.23 17.65
C LYS A 183 -20.12 9.82 17.14
N HIS A 184 -19.18 8.89 17.25
CA HIS A 184 -19.43 7.48 16.97
C HIS A 184 -20.39 6.87 18.01
N GLN A 185 -20.18 7.11 19.30
CA GLN A 185 -21.08 6.66 20.37
C GLN A 185 -22.50 7.24 20.24
N GLN A 186 -22.64 8.43 19.65
CA GLN A 186 -23.92 9.06 19.35
C GLN A 186 -24.62 8.50 18.09
N GLY A 187 -23.97 7.61 17.34
CA GLY A 187 -24.49 7.10 16.05
C GLY A 187 -24.45 8.14 14.91
N ASP A 188 -23.80 9.29 15.13
CA ASP A 188 -23.66 10.36 14.13
C ASP A 188 -22.60 9.96 13.08
N ILE A 189 -21.59 9.18 13.49
CA ILE A 189 -20.59 8.56 12.62
C ILE A 189 -20.75 7.04 12.71
N ASP A 190 -21.71 6.50 11.97
CA ASP A 190 -21.79 5.07 11.67
C ASP A 190 -21.38 4.84 10.20
N PHE A 191 -21.02 3.63 9.81
CA PHE A 191 -20.73 3.27 8.41
C PHE A 191 -22.04 3.27 7.60
N PRO A 192 -22.41 4.36 6.91
CA PRO A 192 -23.68 4.43 6.21
C PRO A 192 -23.55 3.66 4.89
N GLU A 193 -24.67 3.17 4.35
CA GLU A 193 -24.69 2.59 2.99
C GLU A 193 -24.18 3.56 1.91
N ASN A 194 -24.18 4.88 2.20
CA ASN A 194 -23.70 5.93 1.31
C ASN A 194 -22.35 6.50 1.77
N ALA A 195 -21.29 6.19 1.01
CA ALA A 195 -19.93 6.67 1.25
C ALA A 195 -19.78 8.21 1.19
N GLN A 196 -20.62 8.92 0.44
CA GLN A 196 -20.57 10.38 0.36
C GLN A 196 -21.07 11.03 1.65
N MET A 197 -22.19 10.55 2.18
CA MET A 197 -22.75 11.02 3.46
C MET A 197 -21.79 10.82 4.64
N PHE A 198 -21.05 9.70 4.64
CA PHE A 198 -20.02 9.45 5.64
C PHE A 198 -18.88 10.47 5.56
N ARG A 199 -18.40 10.76 4.34
CA ARG A 199 -17.36 11.76 4.10
C ARG A 199 -17.80 13.14 4.58
N ASP A 200 -19.01 13.56 4.22
CA ASP A 200 -19.55 14.88 4.61
C ASP A 200 -19.65 15.00 6.14
N ARG A 201 -20.08 13.94 6.83
CA ARG A 201 -20.14 13.89 8.30
C ARG A 201 -18.76 13.96 8.93
N LEU A 202 -17.80 13.20 8.44
CA LEU A 202 -16.41 13.25 8.91
C LEU A 202 -15.78 14.63 8.66
N GLU A 203 -15.99 15.20 7.48
CA GLU A 203 -15.48 16.53 7.12
C GLU A 203 -16.05 17.59 8.08
N ASN A 204 -17.34 17.50 8.41
CA ASN A 204 -17.96 18.37 9.40
C ASN A 204 -17.33 18.20 10.79
N VAL A 205 -17.04 16.97 11.20
CA VAL A 205 -16.40 16.68 12.49
C VAL A 205 -14.99 17.25 12.54
N VAL A 206 -14.20 17.11 11.47
CA VAL A 206 -12.86 17.73 11.35
C VAL A 206 -12.97 19.25 11.43
N LYS A 207 -13.87 19.87 10.66
CA LYS A 207 -14.08 21.33 10.66
C LYS A 207 -14.53 21.85 12.03
N GLN A 208 -15.44 21.14 12.70
CA GLN A 208 -15.92 21.52 14.03
C GLN A 208 -14.81 21.39 15.07
N THR A 209 -14.06 20.29 15.04
CA THR A 209 -12.90 20.08 15.91
C THR A 209 -11.88 21.19 15.72
N PHE A 210 -11.57 21.54 14.47
CA PHE A 210 -10.62 22.61 14.17
C PHE A 210 -11.09 23.98 14.66
N LYS A 211 -12.37 24.31 14.47
CA LYS A 211 -12.97 25.53 15.02
C LYS A 211 -12.91 25.56 16.55
N ALA A 212 -13.21 24.44 17.21
CA ALA A 212 -13.13 24.31 18.66
C ALA A 212 -11.69 24.47 19.14
N TYR A 213 -10.74 23.83 18.46
CA TYR A 213 -9.31 23.93 18.73
C TYR A 213 -8.80 25.37 18.63
N ILE A 214 -9.09 26.07 17.53
CA ILE A 214 -8.72 27.49 17.35
C ILE A 214 -9.38 28.39 18.39
N SER A 215 -10.62 28.07 18.81
CA SER A 215 -11.31 28.83 19.85
C SER A 215 -10.71 28.63 21.24
N LEU A 216 -10.15 27.45 21.52
CA LEU A 216 -9.52 27.10 22.79
C LEU A 216 -8.07 27.57 22.89
N HIS A 217 -7.32 27.56 21.78
CA HIS A 217 -5.87 27.81 21.76
C HIS A 217 -5.45 29.12 21.06
N GLY A 218 -6.37 29.86 20.44
CA GLY A 218 -6.04 31.07 19.66
C GLY A 218 -5.53 30.76 18.25
N LYS A 219 -5.17 31.80 17.47
CA LYS A 219 -4.68 31.63 16.08
C LYS A 219 -3.36 30.85 16.09
N LEU A 220 -3.23 29.89 15.17
CA LEU A 220 -1.95 29.26 14.83
C LEU A 220 -0.92 30.37 14.52
N SER A 221 0.20 30.37 15.23
CA SER A 221 1.28 31.32 14.99
C SER A 221 1.83 31.09 13.56
N PRO A 222 1.94 32.13 12.72
CA PRO A 222 2.50 31.99 11.39
C PRO A 222 4.03 31.88 11.52
N ASP A 223 4.56 30.67 11.53
CA ASP A 223 6.00 30.47 11.45
C ASP A 223 6.49 30.70 10.01
N THR A 224 7.30 31.76 9.86
CA THR A 224 8.33 32.01 8.85
C THR A 224 7.90 32.49 7.45
N THR A 225 7.59 33.78 7.31
CA THR A 225 8.00 34.53 6.11
C THR A 225 9.47 34.93 6.28
N SER A 226 10.32 34.35 5.44
CA SER A 226 11.74 34.66 5.30
C SER A 226 11.95 36.16 5.12
N SER A 227 12.51 36.82 6.14
CA SER A 227 13.17 38.12 5.96
C SER A 227 14.37 37.93 5.04
N SER A 228 14.40 38.67 3.94
CA SER A 228 15.63 38.92 3.16
C SER A 228 15.57 40.36 2.68
N GLU A 229 16.00 41.29 3.54
CA GLU A 229 16.50 42.61 3.18
C GLU A 229 17.99 42.67 3.54
N SER A 230 18.74 43.53 2.82
CA SER A 230 20.20 43.80 2.85
C SER A 230 21.01 42.89 1.91
N GLN A 231 21.74 43.37 0.89
CA GLN A 231 22.33 44.69 0.61
C GLN A 231 22.28 45.01 -0.89
#